data_AF-A0A257VA90-F1
#
_entry.id   AF-A0A257VA90-F1
#
_cell.length_a   1.000
_cell.length_b   1.000
_cell.length_c   1.000
_cell.angle_alpha   90.00
_cell.angle_beta   90.00
_cell.angle_gamma   90.00
#
_symmetry.space_group_name_H-M   'P 1'
#
loop_
_entity.id
_entity.type
_entity.pdbx_description
1 polymer ?
#
loop_
_entity_poly.entity_id
_entity_poly.type
_entity_poly.pdbx_seq_one_letter_code
_entity_poly.pdbx_strand_id
1 'polypeptide(L)'
;MPERVPALGQLPDAVLPALPLSVRRGLDRGRLGEAPVPREAAVSAPAPVAPRPPAAAREEVLEELWTAAEAGVSLSLAELARTIHAGPGDGWGGVAQALVEQRLVALDGELLRLTPAGEAQAREAVRRHRLAEVLFHQVLELSMETTEAEACRLEHELSPGVTEAVCSFLGHPPVCPHGRPIPPGACCGALSRRVSSLICRLIDLKPGERGRVVLMAPRHRERLDQLADLGVVPGATLTLRQRKPSLVVEVDRTLLALEDEIAQGIYLRPLLEG
;
A
#
# COMPACT_ATOMS: atom_id res chain seq x y z
N MET A 1 -39.14 1.98 -30.77
CA MET A 1 -39.75 0.73 -30.27
C MET A 1 -38.64 -0.02 -29.53
N PRO A 2 -38.64 -0.02 -28.19
CA PRO A 2 -37.54 -0.60 -27.41
C PRO A 2 -37.68 -2.13 -27.31
N GLU A 3 -36.57 -2.84 -27.54
CA GLU A 3 -36.49 -4.29 -27.35
C GLU A 3 -36.46 -4.65 -25.85
N ARG A 4 -37.30 -5.62 -25.49
CA ARG A 4 -37.48 -6.14 -24.13
C ARG A 4 -36.40 -7.16 -23.80
N VAL A 5 -35.78 -6.98 -22.64
CA VAL A 5 -34.91 -7.97 -21.96
C VAL A 5 -35.76 -9.16 -21.47
N PRO A 6 -35.35 -10.43 -21.65
CA PRO A 6 -36.06 -11.56 -21.08
C PRO A 6 -35.71 -11.78 -19.59
N ALA A 7 -36.72 -12.21 -18.84
CA ALA A 7 -36.69 -12.45 -17.40
C ALA A 7 -35.88 -13.69 -17.00
N LEU A 8 -35.24 -13.60 -15.84
CA LEU A 8 -34.61 -14.67 -15.08
C LEU A 8 -35.61 -15.81 -14.80
N GLY A 9 -35.29 -17.02 -15.26
CA GLY A 9 -36.00 -18.23 -14.90
C GLY A 9 -35.21 -19.48 -15.23
N GLN A 10 -35.07 -20.33 -14.21
CA GLN A 10 -34.81 -21.78 -14.26
C GLN A 10 -33.34 -22.22 -14.34
N LEU A 11 -32.71 -22.29 -13.17
CA LEU A 11 -31.68 -23.29 -12.88
C LEU A 11 -32.36 -24.51 -12.22
N PRO A 12 -32.09 -25.75 -12.66
CA PRO A 12 -32.69 -26.94 -12.06
C PRO A 12 -32.06 -27.28 -10.68
N ASP A 13 -32.93 -27.67 -9.74
CA ASP A 13 -32.60 -28.19 -8.42
C ASP A 13 -31.72 -29.44 -8.51
N ALA A 14 -30.40 -29.26 -8.36
CA ALA A 14 -29.47 -30.35 -8.14
C ALA A 14 -29.46 -30.71 -6.64
N VAL A 15 -30.23 -31.75 -6.34
CA VAL A 15 -30.32 -32.45 -5.05
C VAL A 15 -28.93 -32.93 -4.60
N LEU A 16 -28.40 -32.34 -3.53
CA LEU A 16 -27.28 -32.90 -2.76
C LEU A 16 -27.84 -33.90 -1.72
N PRO A 17 -27.39 -35.17 -1.69
CA PRO A 17 -27.85 -36.11 -0.67
C PRO A 17 -27.23 -35.78 0.70
N ALA A 18 -28.09 -35.63 1.71
CA ALA A 18 -27.71 -35.46 3.10
C ALA A 18 -27.05 -36.75 3.63
N LEU A 19 -25.80 -36.65 4.10
CA LEU A 19 -25.10 -37.72 4.81
C LEU A 19 -25.60 -37.77 6.27
N PRO A 20 -26.05 -38.93 6.79
CA PRO A 20 -26.47 -39.04 8.19
C PRO A 20 -25.24 -39.16 9.12
N LEU A 21 -24.95 -38.12 9.89
CA LEU A 21 -24.05 -38.18 11.03
C LEU A 21 -24.70 -39.00 12.16
N SER A 22 -24.22 -40.22 12.35
CA SER A 22 -24.62 -41.09 13.46
C SER A 22 -23.84 -40.71 14.71
N VAL A 23 -24.44 -39.94 15.62
CA VAL A 23 -23.88 -39.69 16.96
C VAL A 23 -24.08 -40.95 17.80
N ARG A 24 -23.00 -41.68 18.09
CA ARG A 24 -23.03 -42.78 19.06
C ARG A 24 -23.14 -42.21 20.47
N ARG A 25 -24.31 -42.37 21.10
CA ARG A 25 -24.50 -42.25 22.56
C ARG A 25 -24.21 -43.59 23.22
N GLY A 26 -23.35 -43.55 24.23
CA GLY A 26 -23.00 -44.67 25.12
C GLY A 26 -21.53 -44.53 25.53
N LEU A 27 -21.11 -44.67 26.78
CA LEU A 27 -21.75 -45.28 27.93
C LEU A 27 -20.94 -44.88 29.19
N ASP A 28 -21.66 -44.92 30.30
CA ASP A 28 -21.23 -45.31 31.65
C ASP A 28 -20.52 -44.35 32.62
N ARG A 29 -21.14 -44.28 33.80
CA ARG A 29 -20.71 -43.57 35.00
C ARG A 29 -19.83 -44.51 35.83
N GLY A 30 -18.51 -44.44 35.63
CA GLY A 30 -17.53 -45.03 36.55
C GLY A 30 -17.09 -44.02 37.62
N ARG A 31 -17.46 -44.25 38.88
CA ARG A 31 -16.87 -43.58 40.05
C ARG A 31 -15.36 -43.83 40.09
N LEU A 32 -14.57 -42.77 39.95
CA LEU A 32 -13.17 -42.75 40.37
C LEU A 32 -13.02 -41.67 41.44
N GLY A 33 -12.40 -42.04 42.57
CA GLY A 33 -12.32 -41.23 43.77
C GLY A 33 -11.52 -39.94 43.57
N GLU A 34 -12.01 -38.86 44.19
CA GLU A 34 -11.33 -37.57 44.24
C GLU A 34 -10.12 -37.67 45.20
N ALA A 35 -8.92 -37.55 44.63
CA ALA A 35 -7.73 -37.17 45.39
C ALA A 35 -7.70 -35.64 45.55
N PRO A 36 -7.25 -35.10 46.70
CA PRO A 36 -7.23 -33.66 46.93
C PRO A 36 -6.21 -32.96 46.03
N VAL A 37 -6.71 -32.07 45.18
CA VAL A 37 -5.89 -31.20 44.31
C VAL A 37 -5.20 -30.14 45.18
N PRO A 38 -3.87 -29.95 45.06
CA PRO A 38 -3.17 -28.88 45.78
C PRO A 38 -3.66 -27.51 45.31
N ARG A 39 -3.87 -26.59 46.25
CA ARG A 39 -4.31 -25.22 45.99
C ARG A 39 -3.30 -24.51 45.07
N GLU A 40 -3.68 -24.31 43.81
CA GLU A 40 -3.00 -23.41 42.89
C GLU A 40 -2.99 -22.00 43.49
N ALA A 41 -1.79 -21.44 43.65
CA ALA A 41 -1.62 -20.04 43.96
C ALA A 41 -2.31 -19.21 42.88
N ALA A 42 -3.17 -18.29 43.28
CA ALA A 42 -3.90 -17.41 42.37
C ALA A 42 -2.91 -16.61 41.52
N VAL A 43 -2.69 -17.05 40.28
CA VAL A 43 -2.08 -16.24 39.24
C VAL A 43 -3.10 -15.14 38.95
N SER A 44 -2.76 -13.91 39.30
CA SER A 44 -3.55 -12.73 38.97
C SER A 44 -3.94 -12.79 37.50
N ALA A 45 -5.24 -12.77 37.21
CA ALA A 45 -5.72 -12.70 35.85
C ALA A 45 -5.07 -11.51 35.13
N PRO A 46 -4.67 -11.65 33.85
CA PRO A 46 -4.20 -10.51 33.07
C PRO A 46 -5.29 -9.44 33.06
N ALA A 47 -4.88 -8.17 33.23
CA ALA A 47 -5.80 -7.04 33.16
C ALA A 47 -6.67 -7.12 31.89
N PRO A 48 -7.95 -6.72 31.95
CA PRO A 48 -8.82 -6.77 30.78
C PRO A 48 -8.20 -5.93 29.66
N VAL A 49 -7.82 -6.60 28.57
CA VAL A 49 -7.31 -5.94 27.36
C VAL A 49 -8.45 -5.11 26.80
N ALA A 50 -8.24 -3.81 26.63
CA ALA A 50 -9.23 -2.93 26.03
C ALA A 50 -9.69 -3.50 24.66
N PRO A 51 -10.96 -3.31 24.28
CA PRO A 51 -11.46 -3.81 23.00
C PRO A 51 -10.60 -3.27 21.85
N ARG A 52 -10.13 -4.18 20.98
CA ARG A 52 -9.26 -3.81 19.86
C ARG A 52 -10.03 -2.90 18.90
N PRO A 53 -9.50 -1.72 18.55
CA PRO A 53 -10.17 -0.84 17.60
C PRO A 53 -10.26 -1.50 16.20
N PRO A 54 -11.18 -1.01 15.33
CA PRO A 54 -11.29 -1.48 13.95
C PRO A 54 -9.95 -1.48 13.23
N ALA A 55 -9.73 -2.45 12.33
CA ALA A 55 -8.46 -2.61 11.64
C ALA A 55 -8.08 -1.35 10.84
N ALA A 56 -9.00 -0.80 10.05
CA ALA A 56 -8.79 0.43 9.29
C ALA A 56 -8.37 1.61 10.19
N ALA A 57 -9.10 1.88 11.28
CA ALA A 57 -8.74 2.96 12.20
C ALA A 57 -7.35 2.78 12.85
N ARG A 58 -6.92 1.53 13.09
CA ARG A 58 -5.56 1.25 13.58
C ARG A 58 -4.51 1.54 12.51
N GLU A 59 -4.80 1.17 11.27
CA GLU A 59 -3.91 1.41 10.12
C GLU A 59 -3.74 2.91 9.89
N GLU A 60 -4.81 3.69 9.87
CA GLU A 60 -4.79 5.15 9.76
C GLU A 60 -3.84 5.84 10.75
N VAL A 61 -3.91 5.48 12.04
CA VAL A 61 -3.00 6.03 13.06
C VAL A 61 -1.54 5.63 12.79
N LEU A 62 -1.31 4.39 12.37
CA LEU A 62 0.03 3.89 12.09
C LEU A 62 0.64 4.56 10.85
N GLU A 63 -0.17 4.77 9.80
CA GLU A 63 0.23 5.47 8.57
C GLU A 63 0.57 6.93 8.82
N GLU A 64 -0.24 7.61 9.64
CA GLU A 64 -0.02 9.00 10.00
C GLU A 64 1.28 9.16 10.81
N LEU A 65 1.51 8.28 11.80
CA LEU A 65 2.76 8.27 12.56
C LEU A 65 3.98 7.96 11.69
N TRP A 66 3.85 7.06 10.72
CA TRP A 66 4.91 6.76 9.76
C TRP A 66 5.22 7.97 8.88
N THR A 67 4.18 8.61 8.32
CA THR A 67 4.32 9.76 7.44
C THR A 67 4.95 10.95 8.19
N ALA A 68 4.56 11.19 9.44
CA ALA A 68 5.19 12.18 10.30
C ALA A 68 6.67 11.86 10.56
N ALA A 69 6.99 10.59 10.86
CA ALA A 69 8.37 10.15 11.09
C ALA A 69 9.25 10.32 9.84
N GLU A 70 8.74 10.04 8.64
CA GLU A 70 9.45 10.30 7.37
C GLU A 70 9.74 11.79 7.16
N ALA A 71 8.88 12.67 7.67
CA ALA A 71 9.08 14.12 7.66
C ALA A 71 10.00 14.60 8.80
N GLY A 72 10.50 13.71 9.66
CA GLY A 72 11.30 14.08 10.84
C GLY A 72 10.49 14.70 11.97
N VAL A 73 9.17 14.55 11.94
CA VAL A 73 8.22 15.08 12.94
C VAL A 73 7.77 13.95 13.86
N SER A 74 7.53 14.25 15.13
CA SER A 74 6.87 13.34 16.08
C SER A 74 5.58 14.01 16.52
N LEU A 75 4.48 13.25 16.57
CA LEU A 75 3.15 13.77 16.89
C LEU A 75 2.79 13.48 18.33
N SER A 76 2.21 14.47 19.02
CA SER A 76 1.42 14.23 20.22
C SER A 76 0.04 13.65 19.87
N LEU A 77 -0.67 13.14 20.87
CA LEU A 77 -2.04 12.64 20.71
C LEU A 77 -3.00 13.73 20.20
N ALA A 78 -2.80 14.98 20.64
CA ALA A 78 -3.60 16.12 20.20
C ALA A 78 -3.28 16.53 18.76
N GLU A 79 -2.03 16.39 18.32
CA GLU A 79 -1.64 16.64 16.93
C GLU A 79 -2.15 15.56 15.99
N LEU A 80 -2.00 14.30 16.35
CA LEU A 80 -2.50 13.15 15.58
C LEU A 80 -3.99 13.29 15.25
N ALA A 81 -4.81 13.67 16.23
CA ALA A 81 -6.25 13.82 16.04
C ALA A 81 -6.63 14.92 15.02
N ARG A 82 -5.70 15.83 14.69
CA ARG A 82 -5.91 16.92 13.71
C ARG A 82 -5.41 16.57 12.31
N THR A 83 -4.55 15.58 12.16
CA THR A 83 -3.88 15.29 10.88
C THR A 83 -4.50 14.13 10.09
N ILE A 84 -5.19 13.19 10.76
CA ILE A 84 -5.80 12.04 10.09
C ILE A 84 -6.88 12.49 9.08
N HIS A 85 -6.67 12.12 7.81
CA HIS A 85 -7.44 12.59 6.66
C HIS A 85 -8.88 12.03 6.59
N ALA A 86 -9.17 10.92 7.30
CA ALA A 86 -10.53 10.40 7.48
C ALA A 86 -11.47 11.35 8.26
N GLY A 87 -10.97 12.53 8.65
CA GLY A 87 -11.70 13.60 9.32
C GLY A 87 -11.54 13.53 10.84
N PRO A 88 -11.88 14.62 11.56
CA PRO A 88 -11.93 14.63 13.01
C PRO A 88 -13.09 13.76 13.50
N GLY A 89 -12.88 12.44 13.48
CA GLY A 89 -13.74 11.48 14.16
C GLY A 89 -13.44 11.51 15.66
N ASP A 90 -14.49 11.60 16.47
CA ASP A 90 -14.37 11.39 17.92
C ASP A 90 -13.86 9.96 18.17
N GLY A 91 -12.59 9.81 18.57
CA GLY A 91 -12.05 8.51 18.95
C GLY A 91 -10.58 8.25 18.66
N TRP A 92 -9.89 9.08 17.86
CA TRP A 92 -8.47 8.87 17.52
C TRP A 92 -7.56 8.75 18.74
N GLY A 93 -7.83 9.52 19.80
CA GLY A 93 -7.12 9.40 21.07
C GLY A 93 -7.28 8.01 21.72
N GLY A 94 -8.48 7.44 21.67
CA GLY A 94 -8.74 6.09 22.17
C GLY A 94 -8.06 5.01 21.32
N VAL A 95 -8.02 5.19 19.99
CA VAL A 95 -7.29 4.27 19.09
C VAL A 95 -5.79 4.33 19.36
N ALA A 96 -5.22 5.53 19.47
CA ALA A 96 -3.80 5.73 19.79
C ALA A 96 -3.44 5.11 21.15
N GLN A 97 -4.27 5.31 22.17
CA GLN A 97 -4.08 4.69 23.48
C GLN A 97 -4.14 3.15 23.41
N ALA A 98 -5.10 2.59 22.66
CA ALA A 98 -5.15 1.15 22.46
C ALA A 98 -3.92 0.59 21.72
N LEU A 99 -3.32 1.35 20.80
CA LEU A 99 -2.07 0.98 20.14
C LEU A 99 -0.86 1.05 21.09
N VAL A 100 -0.87 1.96 22.06
CA VAL A 100 0.12 2.00 23.15
C VAL A 100 -0.01 0.78 24.05
N GLU A 101 -1.22 0.42 24.46
CA GLU A 101 -1.49 -0.79 25.25
C GLU A 101 -1.07 -2.08 24.52
N GLN A 102 -1.24 -2.10 23.19
CA GLN A 102 -0.79 -3.19 22.31
C GLN A 102 0.73 -3.18 22.05
N ARG A 103 1.48 -2.20 22.57
CA ARG A 103 2.92 -2.01 22.35
C ARG A 103 3.30 -1.83 20.88
N LEU A 104 2.39 -1.32 20.07
CA LEU A 104 2.65 -0.91 18.69
C LEU A 104 3.13 0.55 18.63
N VAL A 105 2.70 1.35 19.59
CA VAL A 105 3.15 2.73 19.80
C VAL A 105 3.72 2.84 21.21
N ALA A 106 4.72 3.70 21.39
CA ALA A 106 5.30 4.05 22.67
C ALA A 106 5.14 5.56 22.92
N LEU A 107 5.04 5.94 24.19
CA LEU A 107 5.05 7.33 24.61
C LEU A 107 6.46 7.73 25.03
N ASP A 108 6.95 8.83 24.45
CA ASP A 108 8.17 9.53 24.84
C ASP A 108 7.78 10.93 25.31
N GLY A 109 7.49 11.04 26.61
CA GLY A 109 6.77 12.20 27.14
C GLY A 109 5.35 12.27 26.58
N GLU A 110 5.03 13.34 25.86
CA GLU A 110 3.74 13.53 25.18
C GLU A 110 3.75 13.06 23.71
N LEU A 111 4.90 12.63 23.19
CA LEU A 111 5.08 12.26 21.80
C LEU A 111 4.85 10.77 21.57
N LEU A 112 4.16 10.44 20.48
CA LEU A 112 3.91 9.09 20.02
C LEU A 112 5.05 8.65 19.09
N ARG A 113 5.62 7.47 19.37
CA ARG A 113 6.65 6.83 18.53
C ARG A 113 6.22 5.42 18.16
N LEU A 114 6.44 5.01 16.91
CA LEU A 114 6.25 3.63 16.52
C LEU A 114 7.28 2.73 17.24
N THR A 115 6.83 1.60 17.76
CA THR A 115 7.74 0.53 18.19
C THR A 115 8.18 -0.27 16.97
N PRO A 116 9.20 -1.14 17.05
CA PRO A 116 9.57 -1.99 15.91
C PRO A 116 8.40 -2.84 15.36
N ALA A 117 7.48 -3.27 16.22
CA ALA A 117 6.28 -3.98 15.81
C ALA A 117 5.24 -3.06 15.15
N GLY A 118 5.13 -1.81 15.62
CA GLY A 118 4.31 -0.77 14.99
C GLY A 118 4.85 -0.36 13.63
N GLU A 119 6.16 -0.15 13.51
CA GLU A 119 6.84 0.16 12.25
C GLU A 119 6.57 -0.92 11.20
N ALA A 120 6.64 -2.20 11.57
CA ALA A 120 6.34 -3.30 10.65
C ALA A 120 4.91 -3.25 10.11
N GLN A 121 3.92 -2.93 10.95
CA GLN A 121 2.51 -2.80 10.53
C GLN A 121 2.28 -1.52 9.71
N ALA A 122 2.81 -0.38 10.17
CA ALA A 122 2.72 0.90 9.49
C ALA A 122 3.33 0.83 8.09
N ARG A 123 4.49 0.17 7.95
CA ARG A 123 5.17 -0.04 6.68
C ARG A 123 4.29 -0.75 5.64
N GLU A 124 3.52 -1.75 6.07
CA GLU A 124 2.64 -2.49 5.16
C GLU A 124 1.39 -1.69 4.80
N ALA A 125 0.83 -0.95 5.76
CA ALA A 125 -0.30 -0.05 5.54
C ALA A 125 0.09 1.05 4.52
N VAL A 126 1.15 1.81 4.81
CA VAL A 126 1.69 2.84 3.91
C VAL A 126 2.06 2.30 2.54
N ARG A 127 2.61 1.08 2.46
CA ARG A 127 2.91 0.43 1.17
C ARG A 127 1.64 0.19 0.35
N ARG A 128 0.56 -0.30 0.96
CA ARG A 128 -0.73 -0.51 0.30
C ARG A 128 -1.33 0.82 -0.17
N HIS A 129 -1.40 1.82 0.70
CA HIS A 129 -1.88 3.16 0.37
C HIS A 129 -1.15 3.72 -0.85
N ARG A 130 0.19 3.80 -0.78
CA ARG A 130 1.01 4.40 -1.83
C ARG A 130 0.96 3.63 -3.15
N LEU A 131 0.85 2.30 -3.13
CA LEU A 131 0.66 1.52 -4.35
C LEU A 131 -0.73 1.71 -4.95
N ALA A 132 -1.77 1.87 -4.12
CA ALA A 132 -3.10 2.21 -4.58
C ALA A 132 -3.13 3.60 -5.22
N GLU A 133 -2.47 4.61 -4.62
CA GLU A 133 -2.31 5.94 -5.23
C GLU A 133 -1.65 5.87 -6.61
N VAL A 134 -0.57 5.09 -6.74
CA VAL A 134 0.10 4.88 -8.04
C VAL A 134 -0.85 4.24 -9.05
N LEU A 135 -1.58 3.19 -8.65
CA LEU A 135 -2.54 2.52 -9.52
C LEU A 135 -3.62 3.48 -10.02
N PHE A 136 -4.31 4.18 -9.11
CA PHE A 136 -5.40 5.08 -9.44
C PHE A 136 -4.95 6.28 -10.27
N HIS A 137 -3.82 6.88 -9.92
CA HIS A 137 -3.33 8.05 -10.62
C HIS A 137 -2.70 7.71 -11.97
N GLN A 138 -1.85 6.67 -12.03
CA GLN A 138 -0.98 6.44 -13.20
C GLN A 138 -1.57 5.45 -14.21
N VAL A 139 -2.38 4.50 -13.75
CA VAL A 139 -3.02 3.50 -14.62
C VAL A 139 -4.43 3.93 -14.99
N LEU A 140 -5.20 4.44 -14.02
CA LEU A 140 -6.58 4.86 -14.23
C LEU A 140 -6.74 6.35 -14.54
N GLU A 141 -5.66 7.13 -14.49
CA GLU A 141 -5.61 8.55 -14.87
C GLU A 141 -6.64 9.42 -14.12
N LEU A 142 -6.89 9.10 -12.84
CA LEU A 142 -7.79 9.86 -11.97
C LEU A 142 -7.17 11.16 -11.47
N SER A 143 -8.02 12.14 -11.11
CA SER A 143 -7.57 13.36 -10.42
C SER A 143 -6.92 13.03 -9.08
N MET A 144 -6.05 13.91 -8.58
CA MET A 144 -5.40 13.71 -7.28
C MET A 144 -6.41 13.56 -6.14
N GLU A 145 -7.43 14.42 -6.09
CA GLU A 145 -8.50 14.33 -5.08
C GLU A 145 -9.22 12.97 -5.11
N THR A 146 -9.57 12.49 -6.30
CA THR A 146 -10.21 11.16 -6.44
C THR A 146 -9.24 10.03 -6.10
N THR A 147 -7.96 10.18 -6.46
CA THR A 147 -6.91 9.21 -6.17
C THR A 147 -6.76 9.01 -4.67
N GLU A 148 -6.65 10.08 -3.90
CA GLU A 148 -6.52 10.02 -2.44
C GLU A 148 -7.73 9.32 -1.81
N ALA A 149 -8.94 9.70 -2.22
CA ALA A 149 -10.17 9.12 -1.70
C ALA A 149 -10.32 7.63 -2.00
N GLU A 150 -10.00 7.20 -3.22
CA GLU A 150 -10.12 5.80 -3.64
C GLU A 150 -8.96 4.94 -3.12
N ALA A 151 -7.75 5.49 -2.99
CA ALA A 151 -6.61 4.80 -2.39
C ALA A 151 -6.88 4.45 -0.91
N CYS A 152 -7.33 5.45 -0.13
CA CYS A 152 -7.75 5.29 1.27
C CYS A 152 -8.78 4.15 1.45
N ARG A 153 -9.76 4.06 0.55
CA ARG A 153 -10.77 2.98 0.62
C ARG A 153 -10.18 1.62 0.28
N LEU A 154 -9.34 1.55 -0.75
CA LEU A 154 -8.85 0.29 -1.28
C LEU A 154 -7.78 -0.34 -0.38
N GLU A 155 -6.91 0.47 0.24
CA GLU A 155 -5.73 -0.04 0.96
C GLU A 155 -6.06 -1.06 2.06
N HIS A 156 -7.15 -0.84 2.79
CA HIS A 156 -7.58 -1.71 3.88
C HIS A 156 -8.12 -3.07 3.39
N GLU A 157 -8.45 -3.18 2.11
CA GLU A 157 -8.97 -4.39 1.47
C GLU A 157 -7.86 -5.17 0.72
N LEU A 158 -6.69 -4.56 0.53
CA LEU A 158 -5.57 -5.21 -0.17
C LEU A 158 -4.89 -6.25 0.73
N SER A 159 -5.07 -7.52 0.38
CA SER A 159 -4.28 -8.60 0.97
C SER A 159 -2.81 -8.52 0.54
N PRO A 160 -1.85 -9.05 1.34
CA PRO A 160 -0.42 -9.01 0.98
C PRO A 160 -0.11 -9.58 -0.42
N GLY A 161 -0.75 -10.68 -0.80
CA GLY A 161 -0.55 -11.27 -2.13
C GLY A 161 -1.01 -10.37 -3.28
N VAL A 162 -2.11 -9.64 -3.07
CA VAL A 162 -2.61 -8.66 -4.06
C VAL A 162 -1.70 -7.43 -4.09
N THR A 163 -1.25 -6.92 -2.95
CA THR A 163 -0.28 -5.81 -2.85
C THR A 163 0.99 -6.11 -3.66
N GLU A 164 1.54 -7.33 -3.53
CA GLU A 164 2.73 -7.74 -4.26
C GLU A 164 2.49 -7.86 -5.78
N ALA A 165 1.30 -8.35 -6.17
CA ALA A 165 0.89 -8.41 -7.57
C ALA A 165 0.71 -7.01 -8.19
N VAL A 166 0.06 -6.10 -7.47
CA VAL A 166 -0.08 -4.68 -7.85
C VAL A 166 1.29 -4.04 -7.99
N CYS A 167 2.18 -4.20 -7.03
CA CYS A 167 3.55 -3.67 -7.10
C CYS A 167 4.31 -4.20 -8.33
N SER A 168 4.21 -5.50 -8.62
CA SER A 168 4.87 -6.12 -9.78
C SER A 168 4.26 -5.63 -11.11
N PHE A 169 2.94 -5.52 -11.18
CA PHE A 169 2.21 -4.99 -12.32
C PHE A 169 2.62 -3.55 -12.65
N LEU A 170 2.80 -2.73 -11.61
CA LEU A 170 3.28 -1.34 -11.69
C LEU A 170 4.80 -1.23 -11.93
N GLY A 171 5.53 -2.34 -12.06
CA GLY A 171 6.97 -2.30 -12.32
C GLY A 171 7.83 -1.86 -11.13
N HIS A 172 7.36 -2.10 -9.90
CA HIS A 172 8.04 -1.76 -8.65
C HIS A 172 8.37 -0.25 -8.53
N PRO A 173 7.35 0.62 -8.53
CA PRO A 173 7.55 2.07 -8.40
C PRO A 173 8.25 2.39 -7.07
N PRO A 174 9.27 3.27 -7.06
CA PRO A 174 10.03 3.58 -5.84
C PRO A 174 9.36 4.65 -4.97
N VAL A 175 8.47 5.47 -5.54
CA VAL A 175 7.76 6.54 -4.84
C VAL A 175 6.31 6.63 -5.36
N CYS A 176 5.42 7.24 -4.58
CA CYS A 176 4.03 7.50 -4.98
C CYS A 176 3.88 8.83 -5.74
N PRO A 177 2.68 9.18 -6.26
CA PRO A 177 2.45 10.45 -6.96
C PRO A 177 2.80 11.70 -6.14
N HIS A 178 2.74 11.60 -4.81
CA HIS A 178 3.15 12.67 -3.87
C HIS A 178 4.66 12.77 -3.65
N GLY A 179 5.46 11.93 -4.30
CA GLY A 179 6.92 11.88 -4.13
C GLY A 179 7.39 11.16 -2.87
N ARG A 180 6.49 10.51 -2.11
CA ARG A 180 6.82 9.77 -0.88
C ARG A 180 7.31 8.36 -1.23
N PRO A 181 8.34 7.82 -0.56
CA PRO A 181 8.93 6.52 -0.92
C PRO A 181 7.97 5.35 -0.71
N ILE A 182 7.96 4.36 -1.61
CA ILE A 182 7.15 3.15 -1.41
C ILE A 182 8.01 2.12 -0.67
N PRO A 183 7.65 1.70 0.56
CA PRO A 183 8.43 0.68 1.26
C PRO A 183 8.51 -0.61 0.43
N PRO A 184 9.70 -1.22 0.25
CA PRO A 184 9.86 -2.35 -0.67
C PRO A 184 9.20 -3.65 -0.17
N GLY A 185 8.64 -4.46 -1.06
CA GLY A 185 8.06 -5.77 -0.73
C GLY A 185 8.98 -6.93 -1.11
N ALA A 186 8.50 -8.15 -0.88
CA ALA A 186 9.21 -9.36 -1.29
C ALA A 186 9.40 -9.44 -2.81
N CYS A 187 8.42 -8.93 -3.58
CA CYS A 187 8.43 -8.87 -5.04
C CYS A 187 9.48 -7.91 -5.59
N CYS A 188 9.90 -6.89 -4.83
CA CYS A 188 10.87 -5.89 -5.29
C CYS A 188 12.29 -6.49 -5.42
N GLY A 189 12.62 -7.55 -4.68
CA GLY A 189 13.93 -8.22 -4.76
C GLY A 189 14.02 -9.27 -5.88
N ALA A 190 12.88 -9.82 -6.28
CA ALA A 190 12.78 -10.75 -7.39
C ALA A 190 12.22 -10.00 -8.59
N LEU A 191 13.08 -9.39 -9.41
CA LEU A 191 12.70 -8.75 -10.68
C LEU A 191 11.97 -9.79 -11.55
N SER A 192 10.65 -9.92 -11.38
CA SER A 192 9.89 -11.05 -11.91
C SER A 192 9.60 -10.77 -13.38
N ARG A 193 10.45 -11.36 -14.22
CA ARG A 193 10.44 -11.35 -15.70
C ARG A 193 9.16 -11.92 -16.36
N ARG A 194 8.01 -11.96 -15.68
CA ARG A 194 6.81 -12.70 -16.16
C ARG A 194 5.62 -11.84 -16.56
N VAL A 195 5.63 -10.53 -16.27
CA VAL A 195 4.61 -9.59 -16.75
C VAL A 195 5.36 -8.43 -17.40
N SER A 196 4.96 -8.04 -18.61
CA SER A 196 5.42 -6.77 -19.19
C SER A 196 4.89 -5.64 -18.32
N SER A 197 5.72 -5.12 -17.41
CA SER A 197 5.37 -4.03 -16.50
C SER A 197 4.84 -2.84 -17.31
N LEU A 198 3.74 -2.24 -16.85
CA LEU A 198 3.18 -1.04 -17.48
C LEU A 198 4.11 0.17 -17.35
N ILE A 199 5.05 0.12 -16.41
CA ILE A 199 6.03 1.15 -16.14
C ILE A 199 7.42 0.54 -16.24
N CYS A 200 8.33 1.24 -16.90
CA CYS A 200 9.74 0.90 -17.04
C CYS A 200 10.59 2.13 -16.70
N ARG A 201 11.90 1.97 -16.50
CA ARG A 201 12.78 3.14 -16.39
C ARG A 201 13.13 3.66 -17.77
N LEU A 202 13.41 4.95 -17.89
CA LEU A 202 13.91 5.54 -19.13
C LEU A 202 15.15 4.80 -19.65
N ILE A 203 16.03 4.40 -18.75
CA ILE A 203 17.23 3.63 -19.10
C ILE A 203 16.92 2.24 -19.66
N ASP A 204 15.71 1.71 -19.52
CA ASP A 204 15.32 0.38 -20.01
C ASP A 204 14.82 0.45 -21.47
N LEU A 205 14.46 1.63 -21.98
CA LEU A 205 14.04 1.84 -23.38
C LEU A 205 15.20 1.56 -24.37
N LYS A 206 14.82 1.22 -25.61
CA LYS A 206 15.70 1.14 -26.78
C LYS A 206 15.62 2.43 -27.61
N PRO A 207 16.68 2.82 -28.33
CA PRO A 207 16.61 3.95 -29.25
C PRO A 207 15.45 3.79 -30.24
N GLY A 208 14.62 4.83 -30.38
CA GLY A 208 13.37 4.83 -31.14
C GLY A 208 12.11 4.62 -30.28
N GLU A 209 12.22 3.92 -29.14
CA GLU A 209 11.08 3.71 -28.26
C GLU A 209 10.67 4.99 -27.54
N ARG A 210 9.37 5.08 -27.24
CA ARG A 210 8.73 6.23 -26.61
C ARG A 210 8.03 5.83 -25.33
N GLY A 211 7.99 6.74 -24.38
CA GLY A 211 7.26 6.53 -23.14
C GLY A 211 6.71 7.84 -22.59
N ARG A 212 5.53 7.78 -21.99
CA ARG A 212 4.97 8.89 -21.23
C ARG A 212 5.59 8.89 -19.85
N VAL A 213 6.16 10.02 -19.41
CA VAL A 213 6.69 10.18 -18.06
C VAL A 213 5.56 9.99 -17.08
N VAL A 214 5.77 9.08 -16.16
CA VAL A 214 4.80 8.76 -15.12
C VAL A 214 5.26 9.36 -13.79
N LEU A 215 6.56 9.24 -13.52
CA LEU A 215 7.14 9.64 -12.25
C LEU A 215 8.62 9.97 -12.43
N MET A 216 9.09 10.90 -11.61
CA MET A 216 10.51 11.21 -11.46
C MET A 216 10.89 11.12 -9.99
N ALA A 217 11.89 10.31 -9.69
CA ALA A 217 12.45 10.13 -8.37
C ALA A 217 13.98 10.28 -8.39
N PRO A 218 14.53 11.43 -8.82
CA PRO A 218 15.96 11.68 -8.73
C PRO A 218 16.39 11.81 -7.26
N ARG A 219 17.65 11.49 -6.98
CA ARG A 219 18.20 11.53 -5.61
C ARG A 219 18.21 12.92 -4.97
N HIS A 220 18.24 13.98 -5.78
CA HIS A 220 18.32 15.37 -5.33
C HIS A 220 17.15 16.18 -5.88
N ARG A 221 16.50 16.96 -5.01
CA ARG A 221 15.28 17.73 -5.34
C ARG A 221 15.54 18.82 -6.38
N GLU A 222 16.71 19.47 -6.35
CA GLU A 222 17.12 20.47 -7.35
C GLU A 222 17.12 19.96 -8.79
N ARG A 223 17.33 18.65 -8.99
CA ARG A 223 17.27 18.02 -10.32
C ARG A 223 15.83 17.88 -10.82
N LEU A 224 14.83 17.82 -9.94
CA LEU A 224 13.41 17.82 -10.35
C LEU A 224 13.04 19.15 -11.00
N ASP A 225 13.43 20.27 -10.39
CA ASP A 225 13.12 21.61 -10.90
C ASP A 225 13.78 21.84 -12.26
N GLN A 226 15.06 21.45 -12.40
CA GLN A 226 15.78 21.52 -13.68
C GLN A 226 15.13 20.66 -14.77
N LEU A 227 14.68 19.44 -14.44
CA LEU A 227 13.97 18.59 -15.39
C LEU A 227 12.65 19.21 -15.82
N ALA A 228 11.91 19.79 -14.88
CA ALA A 228 10.65 20.47 -15.15
C ALA A 228 10.84 21.67 -16.09
N ASP A 229 11.86 22.50 -15.85
CA ASP A 229 12.22 23.64 -16.72
C ASP A 229 12.58 23.20 -18.15
N LEU A 230 13.10 21.98 -18.30
CA LEU A 230 13.44 21.38 -19.60
C LEU A 230 12.26 20.63 -20.25
N GLY A 231 11.07 20.66 -19.64
CA GLY A 231 9.86 20.00 -20.13
C GLY A 231 9.74 18.53 -19.76
N VAL A 232 10.68 17.99 -18.99
CA VAL A 232 10.61 16.62 -18.47
C VAL A 232 9.77 16.65 -17.18
N VAL A 233 8.46 16.52 -17.34
CA VAL A 233 7.46 16.52 -16.27
C VAL A 233 6.57 15.27 -16.35
N PRO A 234 5.86 14.88 -15.27
CA PRO A 234 4.87 13.82 -15.37
C PRO A 234 3.84 14.16 -16.45
N GLY A 235 3.54 13.18 -17.31
CA GLY A 235 2.68 13.33 -18.49
C GLY A 235 3.42 13.65 -19.79
N ALA A 236 4.66 14.15 -19.75
CA ALA A 236 5.46 14.45 -20.94
C ALA A 236 5.77 13.17 -21.73
N THR A 237 5.89 13.25 -23.06
CA THR A 237 6.32 12.10 -23.87
C THR A 237 7.79 12.22 -24.21
N LEU A 238 8.58 11.23 -23.81
CA LEU A 238 10.00 11.12 -24.14
C LEU A 238 10.21 10.09 -25.23
N THR A 239 11.07 10.40 -26.19
CA THR A 239 11.59 9.45 -27.17
C THR A 239 13.07 9.22 -26.88
N LEU A 240 13.50 7.98 -26.67
CA LEU A 240 14.92 7.69 -26.51
C LEU A 240 15.60 7.78 -27.88
N ARG A 241 16.52 8.73 -28.07
CA ARG A 241 17.25 8.92 -29.34
C ARG A 241 18.60 8.24 -29.34
N GLN A 242 19.29 8.24 -28.21
CA GLN A 242 20.62 7.65 -28.08
C GLN A 242 20.85 7.12 -26.66
N ARG A 243 21.60 6.03 -26.52
CA ARG A 243 21.96 5.45 -25.21
C ARG A 243 23.43 5.64 -24.84
N LYS A 244 24.33 5.67 -25.83
CA LYS A 244 25.78 5.83 -25.68
C LYS A 244 26.30 6.70 -26.85
N PRO A 245 27.35 7.53 -26.66
CA PRO A 245 28.15 7.68 -25.44
C PRO A 245 27.43 8.40 -24.29
N SER A 246 26.43 9.22 -24.59
CA SER A 246 25.52 9.85 -23.64
C SER A 246 24.07 9.43 -23.91
N LEU A 247 23.24 9.40 -22.86
CA LEU A 247 21.81 9.14 -22.99
C LEU A 247 21.11 10.41 -23.47
N VAL A 248 20.49 10.37 -24.65
CA VAL A 248 19.80 11.51 -25.25
C VAL A 248 18.34 11.17 -25.45
N VAL A 249 17.47 12.00 -24.88
CA VAL A 249 16.02 11.93 -25.06
C VAL A 249 15.54 13.13 -25.85
N GLU A 250 14.48 12.92 -26.62
CA GLU A 250 13.69 14.01 -27.19
C GLU A 250 12.44 14.20 -26.34
N VAL A 251 12.20 15.43 -25.92
CA VAL A 251 10.93 15.88 -25.34
C VAL A 251 10.38 16.98 -26.24
N ASP A 252 9.16 16.80 -26.75
CA ASP A 252 8.56 17.61 -27.81
C ASP A 252 9.44 17.72 -29.09
N ARG A 253 10.34 18.70 -29.14
CA ARG A 253 11.32 18.91 -30.23
C ARG A 253 12.73 19.23 -29.72
N THR A 254 12.94 19.11 -28.42
CA THR A 254 14.20 19.45 -27.76
C THR A 254 14.95 18.16 -27.45
N LEU A 255 16.23 18.10 -27.83
CA LEU A 255 17.12 17.01 -27.46
C LEU A 255 17.83 17.35 -26.16
N LEU A 256 17.67 16.47 -25.16
CA LEU A 256 18.27 16.60 -23.85
C LEU A 256 19.23 15.44 -23.62
N ALA A 257 20.49 15.77 -23.32
CA ALA A 257 21.45 14.81 -22.81
C ALA A 257 21.27 14.69 -21.30
N LEU A 258 21.06 13.47 -20.82
CA LEU A 258 20.85 13.16 -19.41
C LEU A 258 22.00 12.31 -18.87
N GLU A 259 22.37 12.57 -17.62
CA GLU A 259 23.27 11.71 -16.87
C GLU A 259 22.56 10.39 -16.50
N ASP A 260 23.31 9.29 -16.44
CA ASP A 260 22.76 7.96 -16.12
C ASP A 260 22.02 7.95 -14.75
N GLU A 261 22.52 8.72 -13.78
CA GLU A 261 21.89 8.82 -12.45
C GLU A 261 20.50 9.50 -12.52
N ILE A 262 20.33 10.51 -13.38
CA ILE A 262 19.05 11.17 -13.60
C ILE A 262 18.11 10.23 -14.35
N ALA A 263 18.60 9.62 -15.43
CA ALA A 263 17.81 8.73 -16.26
C ALA A 263 17.30 7.49 -15.51
N GLN A 264 18.05 6.99 -14.51
CA GLN A 264 17.61 5.90 -13.64
C GLN A 264 16.39 6.25 -12.79
N GLY A 265 16.23 7.52 -12.44
CA GLY A 265 15.11 8.03 -11.65
C GLY A 265 13.88 8.43 -12.47
N ILE A 266 13.90 8.29 -13.80
CA ILE A 266 12.77 8.62 -14.67
C ILE A 266 12.02 7.34 -15.01
N TYR A 267 10.73 7.28 -14.66
CA TYR A 267 9.85 6.15 -14.89
C TYR A 267 8.80 6.50 -15.94
N LEU A 268 8.64 5.62 -16.91
CA LEU A 268 7.84 5.82 -18.10
C LEU A 268 6.84 4.70 -18.29
N ARG A 269 5.63 5.04 -18.75
CA ARG A 269 4.72 4.09 -19.38
C ARG A 269 5.09 3.98 -20.86
N PRO A 270 5.56 2.81 -21.35
CA PRO A 270 5.88 2.64 -22.77
C PRO A 270 4.66 2.94 -23.64
N LEU A 271 4.88 3.68 -24.72
CA LEU A 271 3.90 3.86 -25.77
C LEU A 271 4.23 2.84 -26.85
N LEU A 272 3.39 1.81 -26.98
CA LEU A 272 3.51 0.82 -28.05
C LEU A 272 3.37 1.55 -29.40
N GLU A 273 4.28 1.29 -30.33
CA GLU A 273 4.13 1.75 -31.71
C GLU A 273 2.81 1.18 -32.26
N GLY A 274 1.93 2.07 -32.71
CA GLY A 274 0.78 1.73 -33.55
C GLY A 274 1.19 1.62 -35.01
#